data_AF-A0AA95MY12-F1
#
_entry.id   AF-A0AA95MY12-F1
#
_cell.length_a   1.000
_cell.length_b   1.000
_cell.length_c   1.000
_cell.angle_alpha   90.00
_cell.angle_beta   90.00
_cell.angle_gamma   90.00
#
_symmetry.space_group_name_H-M   'P 1'
#
loop_
_entity.id
_entity.type
_entity.pdbx_description
1 polymer ?
#
loop_
_entity_poly.entity_id
_entity_poly.type
_entity_poly.pdbx_seq_one_letter_code
_entity_poly.pdbx_strand_id
1 'polypeptide(L)'
;MTIAREISKEWHPKKNGNLSPFEIHAYSNKKYWWICDRGHEWETTPNHRVTGTGCPKCKKGFKISFPELCLYYYLSRIFPDTKLDHNFSFFKNSAVDIYIFHQLIYQSCQNS
;
A
#
# COMPACT_ATOMS: atom_id res chain seq x y z
N MET A 1 18.09 27.08 -5.10
CA MET A 1 16.66 26.71 -5.08
C MET A 1 16.37 25.87 -3.84
N THR A 2 15.48 26.33 -2.96
CA THR A 2 15.12 25.65 -1.70
C THR A 2 13.99 24.65 -1.90
N ILE A 3 13.68 23.83 -0.90
CA ILE A 3 12.58 22.85 -0.96
C ILE A 3 11.24 23.57 -1.26
N ALA A 4 10.46 23.02 -2.18
CA ALA A 4 9.15 23.56 -2.55
C ALA A 4 8.13 23.49 -1.40
N ARG A 5 7.20 24.47 -1.31
CA ARG A 5 6.18 24.58 -0.25
C ARG A 5 5.32 23.32 -0.07
N GLU A 6 5.07 22.58 -1.14
CA GLU A 6 4.27 21.34 -1.06
C GLU A 6 5.05 20.23 -0.35
N ILE A 7 6.35 20.13 -0.61
CA ILE A 7 7.22 19.09 -0.02
C ILE A 7 7.54 19.42 1.43
N SER A 8 7.63 20.71 1.81
CA SER A 8 7.88 21.11 3.19
C SER A 8 6.77 20.67 4.16
N LYS A 9 5.54 20.42 3.67
CA LYS A 9 4.44 19.87 4.49
C LYS A 9 4.77 18.48 5.02
N GLU A 10 5.60 17.73 4.30
CA GLU A 10 6.00 16.37 4.68
C GLU A 10 7.31 16.36 5.49
N TRP A 11 7.82 17.51 5.92
CA TRP A 11 9.01 17.61 6.76
C TRP A 11 8.74 17.04 8.16
N HIS A 12 9.64 16.17 8.65
CA HIS A 12 9.44 15.62 9.99
C HIS A 12 9.72 16.68 11.07
N PRO A 13 8.77 16.97 11.99
CA PRO A 13 8.87 18.10 12.93
C PRO A 13 9.95 17.92 14.01
N LYS A 14 10.23 16.68 14.43
CA LYS A 14 11.18 16.41 15.54
C LYS A 14 12.53 15.81 15.12
N LYS A 15 12.59 15.01 14.06
CA LYS A 15 13.77 14.20 13.72
C LYS A 15 14.86 14.93 12.95
N ASN A 16 14.58 16.13 12.45
CA ASN A 16 15.57 16.97 11.77
C ASN A 16 16.18 18.05 12.69
N GLY A 17 15.92 17.98 14.00
CA GLY A 17 16.39 18.97 14.96
C GLY A 17 15.84 20.37 14.68
N ASN A 18 16.69 21.39 14.76
CA ASN A 18 16.33 22.79 14.50
C ASN A 18 16.41 23.19 13.02
N LEU A 19 16.58 22.23 12.10
CA LEU A 19 16.71 22.54 10.68
C LEU A 19 15.35 22.87 10.06
N SER A 20 15.30 24.02 9.38
CA SER A 20 14.15 24.42 8.60
C SER A 20 14.19 23.79 7.20
N PRO A 21 13.07 23.27 6.68
CA PRO A 21 13.00 22.81 5.29
C PRO A 21 13.28 23.93 4.28
N PHE A 22 13.06 25.19 4.66
CA PHE A 22 13.28 26.35 3.79
C PHE A 22 14.76 26.72 3.63
N GLU A 23 15.63 26.23 4.52
CA GLU A 23 17.07 26.50 4.48
C GLU A 23 17.83 25.42 3.69
N ILE A 24 17.14 24.37 3.27
CA ILE A 24 17.75 23.21 2.62
C ILE A 24 17.58 23.31 1.11
N HIS A 25 18.68 23.04 0.40
CA HIS A 25 18.68 23.01 -1.06
C HIS A 25 17.87 21.82 -1.59
N ALA A 26 16.96 22.09 -2.53
CA ALA A 26 16.07 21.11 -3.17
C ALA A 26 16.81 19.89 -3.75
N TYR A 27 18.02 20.10 -4.26
CA TYR A 27 18.86 19.07 -4.88
C TYR A 27 19.96 18.53 -3.97
N SER A 28 19.85 18.73 -2.66
CA SER A 28 20.81 18.17 -1.71
C SER A 28 20.76 16.64 -1.74
N ASN A 29 21.94 16.01 -1.63
CA ASN A 29 22.07 14.56 -1.44
C ASN A 29 22.14 14.17 0.05
N LYS A 30 22.04 15.14 0.97
CA LYS A 30 21.88 14.85 2.40
C LYS A 30 20.49 14.26 2.63
N LYS A 31 20.43 13.25 3.49
CA LYS A 31 19.20 12.62 3.89
C LYS A 31 18.58 13.37 5.06
N TYR A 32 17.25 13.48 5.03
CA TYR A 32 16.45 14.05 6.09
C TYR A 32 15.22 13.18 6.33
N TRP A 33 14.60 13.37 7.49
CA TRP A 33 13.40 12.68 7.89
C TRP A 33 12.15 13.36 7.35
N TRP A 34 11.24 12.55 6.83
CA TRP A 34 9.97 12.97 6.28
C TRP A 34 8.84 12.18 6.93
N ILE A 35 7.65 12.77 6.96
CA ILE A 35 6.40 12.16 7.43
C ILE A 35 5.29 12.53 6.46
N CYS A 36 4.47 11.56 6.05
CA CYS A 36 3.30 11.84 5.22
C CYS A 36 2.04 11.99 6.09
N ASP A 37 0.95 12.45 5.50
CA ASP A 37 -0.33 12.66 6.20
C ASP A 37 -0.90 11.39 6.85
N ARG A 38 -0.44 10.20 6.44
CA ARG A 38 -0.81 8.90 7.05
C ARG A 38 0.10 8.50 8.21
N GLY A 39 1.02 9.37 8.65
CA GLY A 39 1.95 9.12 9.75
C GLY A 39 3.11 8.19 9.41
N HIS A 40 3.32 7.84 8.13
CA HIS A 40 4.48 7.04 7.76
C HIS A 40 5.73 7.91 7.76
N GLU A 41 6.73 7.50 8.54
CA GLU A 41 8.02 8.17 8.58
C GLU A 41 9.04 7.44 7.68
N TRP A 42 9.85 8.19 6.95
CA TRP A 42 10.97 7.64 6.18
C TRP A 42 12.08 8.67 6.01
N GLU A 43 13.28 8.17 5.74
CA GLU A 43 14.45 8.98 5.46
C GLU A 43 14.74 8.98 3.95
N THR A 44 14.90 10.17 3.35
CA THR A 44 15.33 10.30 1.94
C THR A 44 15.93 11.68 1.67
N THR A 45 16.51 11.87 0.49
CA THR A 45 17.09 13.15 0.08
C THR A 45 16.02 14.11 -0.46
N PRO A 46 16.19 15.44 -0.31
CA PRO A 46 15.33 16.43 -0.94
C PRO A 46 15.27 16.27 -2.46
N ASN A 47 16.39 15.89 -3.09
CA ASN A 47 16.45 15.66 -4.54
C ASN A 47 15.44 14.57 -4.96
N HIS A 48 15.37 13.46 -4.21
CA HIS A 48 14.39 12.41 -4.43
C HIS A 48 12.95 12.88 -4.23
N ARG A 49 12.71 13.76 -3.25
CA ARG A 49 11.39 14.32 -3.00
C ARG A 49 10.91 15.21 -4.15
N VAL A 50 11.80 16.07 -4.65
CA VAL A 50 11.52 17.02 -5.74
C VAL A 50 11.29 16.32 -7.07
N THR A 51 11.98 15.21 -7.31
CA THR A 51 11.82 14.38 -8.52
C THR A 51 10.59 13.46 -8.48
N GLY A 52 9.73 13.57 -7.45
CA GLY A 52 8.42 12.91 -7.41
C GLY A 52 8.38 11.56 -6.66
N THR A 53 9.41 11.23 -5.87
CA THR A 53 9.30 10.08 -4.96
C THR A 53 8.61 10.48 -3.66
N GLY A 54 7.35 10.06 -3.52
CA GLY A 54 6.57 10.21 -2.29
C GLY A 54 6.84 9.11 -1.26
N CYS A 55 5.98 9.01 -0.25
CA CYS A 55 6.09 8.03 0.82
C CYS A 55 6.18 6.58 0.26
N PRO A 56 7.24 5.81 0.57
CA PRO A 56 7.42 4.46 0.04
C PRO A 56 6.33 3.50 0.53
N LYS A 57 5.82 3.69 1.75
CA LYS A 57 4.71 2.88 2.29
C LYS A 57 3.39 3.18 1.57
N CYS A 58 3.11 4.45 1.27
CA CYS A 58 1.91 4.82 0.50
C CYS A 58 2.00 4.35 -0.95
N LYS A 59 3.20 4.37 -1.55
CA LYS A 59 3.44 3.89 -2.92
C LYS A 59 3.43 2.37 -3.01
N LYS A 60 3.71 1.66 -1.92
CA LYS A 60 3.53 0.21 -1.80
C LYS A 60 2.03 -0.08 -1.70
N GLY A 61 1.30 0.20 -2.78
CA GLY A 61 -0.02 -0.38 -2.99
C GLY A 61 0.15 -1.89 -2.95
N PHE A 62 -0.72 -2.59 -2.24
CA PHE A 62 -0.84 -4.02 -2.40
C PHE A 62 -1.05 -4.26 -3.90
N LYS A 63 -0.13 -4.99 -4.55
CA LYS A 63 -0.34 -5.49 -5.91
C LYS A 63 -1.34 -6.65 -5.87
N ILE A 64 -2.48 -6.39 -5.24
CA ILE A 64 -3.50 -7.35 -4.89
C ILE A 64 -4.80 -6.66 -5.24
N SER A 65 -5.61 -7.33 -6.04
CA SER A 65 -6.89 -6.80 -6.45
C SER A 65 -7.81 -6.63 -5.24
N PHE A 66 -8.75 -5.69 -5.30
CA PHE A 66 -9.74 -5.53 -4.24
C PHE A 66 -10.52 -6.83 -3.95
N PRO A 67 -10.95 -7.63 -4.96
CA PRO A 67 -11.57 -8.94 -4.72
C PRO A 67 -10.69 -9.92 -3.94
N GLU A 68 -9.40 -10.02 -4.26
CA GLU A 68 -8.46 -10.88 -3.53
C GLU A 68 -8.33 -10.46 -2.05
N LEU A 69 -8.27 -9.15 -1.78
CA LEU A 69 -8.25 -8.63 -0.41
C LEU A 69 -9.55 -8.94 0.34
N CYS A 70 -10.70 -8.80 -0.31
CA CYS A 70 -12.00 -9.16 0.27
C CYS A 70 -12.06 -10.66 0.60
N LEU A 71 -11.68 -11.52 -0.34
CA LEU A 71 -11.66 -12.97 -0.12
C LEU A 71 -10.73 -13.33 1.04
N TYR A 72 -9.52 -12.79 1.06
CA TYR A 72 -8.58 -12.99 2.17
C TYR A 72 -9.18 -12.56 3.52
N TYR A 73 -9.83 -11.39 3.57
CA TYR A 73 -10.48 -10.92 4.79
C TYR A 73 -11.51 -11.93 5.32
N TYR A 74 -12.43 -12.40 4.47
CA TYR A 74 -13.44 -13.37 4.91
C TYR A 74 -12.84 -14.73 5.27
N LEU A 75 -11.90 -15.24 4.47
CA LEU A 75 -11.24 -16.52 4.72
C LEU A 75 -10.43 -16.51 6.02
N SER A 76 -9.68 -15.44 6.29
CA SER A 76 -8.87 -15.32 7.52
C SER A 76 -9.70 -15.35 8.81
N ARG A 77 -11.00 -15.05 8.75
CA ARG A 77 -11.92 -15.15 9.88
C ARG A 77 -12.43 -16.56 10.12
N ILE A 78 -12.40 -17.42 9.10
CA ILE A 78 -12.86 -18.81 9.17
C ILE A 78 -11.67 -19.75 9.38
N PHE A 79 -10.57 -19.51 8.67
CA PHE A 79 -9.35 -20.30 8.65
C PHE A 79 -8.17 -19.46 9.17
N PRO A 80 -7.77 -19.62 10.44
CA PRO A 80 -6.73 -18.80 11.07
C PRO A 80 -5.34 -18.94 10.42
N ASP A 81 -5.11 -20.02 9.67
CA ASP A 81 -3.88 -20.30 8.94
C ASP A 81 -3.87 -19.76 7.50
N THR A 82 -4.90 -18.98 7.11
CA THR A 82 -4.96 -18.32 5.80
C THR A 82 -3.72 -17.44 5.58
N LYS A 83 -3.02 -17.66 4.47
CA LYS A 83 -1.85 -16.86 4.06
C LYS A 83 -2.19 -16.01 2.84
N LEU A 84 -1.82 -14.73 2.89
CA LEU A 84 -1.88 -13.83 1.73
C LEU A 84 -0.54 -13.86 0.99
N ASP A 85 -0.38 -14.82 0.08
CA ASP A 85 0.79 -14.91 -0.78
C ASP A 85 0.48 -14.36 -2.18
N HIS A 86 0.93 -13.14 -2.44
CA HIS A 86 0.75 -12.43 -3.71
C HIS A 86 1.81 -12.78 -4.76
N ASN A 87 2.82 -13.60 -4.42
CA ASN A 87 3.79 -14.16 -5.37
C ASN A 87 3.50 -15.63 -5.68
N PHE A 88 2.34 -16.14 -5.27
CA PHE A 88 1.94 -17.52 -5.47
C PHE A 88 1.66 -17.79 -6.95
N SER A 89 2.70 -18.24 -7.66
CA SER A 89 2.68 -18.50 -9.10
C SER A 89 2.00 -19.81 -9.49
N PHE A 90 1.30 -20.46 -8.56
CA PHE A 90 0.75 -21.81 -8.75
C PHE A 90 -0.30 -21.88 -9.86
N PHE A 91 -1.15 -20.85 -9.99
CA PHE A 91 -2.18 -20.77 -11.02
C PHE A 91 -1.79 -19.81 -12.15
N LYS A 92 -0.58 -19.97 -12.70
CA LYS A 92 -0.26 -19.28 -13.96
C LYS A 92 -1.17 -19.87 -15.05
N ASN A 93 -2.26 -19.17 -15.38
CA ASN A 93 -3.31 -19.51 -16.36
C ASN A 93 -4.40 -20.49 -15.89
N SER A 94 -4.74 -20.54 -14.60
CA SER A 94 -5.88 -21.33 -14.12
C SER A 94 -6.87 -20.48 -13.31
N ALA A 95 -8.16 -20.67 -13.56
CA ALA A 95 -9.23 -20.09 -12.75
C ALA A 95 -9.62 -21.08 -11.64
N VAL A 96 -9.98 -20.56 -10.47
CA VAL A 96 -10.57 -21.35 -9.39
C VAL A 96 -12.08 -21.15 -9.43
N ASP A 97 -12.81 -22.19 -9.80
CA ASP A 97 -14.27 -22.18 -9.75
C ASP A 97 -14.73 -22.56 -8.34
N ILE A 98 -15.48 -21.67 -7.69
CA ILE A 98 -16.12 -21.93 -6.39
C ILE A 98 -17.57 -22.28 -6.65
N TYR A 99 -17.94 -23.54 -6.41
CA TYR A 99 -19.34 -23.96 -6.48
C TYR A 99 -20.00 -23.79 -5.12
N ILE A 100 -20.99 -22.89 -5.05
CA ILE A 100 -21.81 -22.71 -3.84
C ILE A 100 -23.08 -23.55 -4.03
N PHE A 101 -23.14 -24.71 -3.38
CA PHE A 101 -24.33 -25.56 -3.39
C PHE A 101 -25.39 -24.94 -2.47
N HIS A 102 -26.44 -24.34 -3.04
CA HIS A 102 -27.56 -23.81 -2.28
C HIS A 102 -28.80 -24.70 -2.43
N GLN A 103 -29.24 -25.32 -1.34
CA GLN A 103 -30.34 -26.31 -1.32
C GLN A 103 -31.66 -25.81 -1.96
N LEU A 104 -31.93 -24.49 -1.96
CA LEU A 104 -33.17 -23.96 -2.54
C LEU A 104 -33.18 -23.96 -4.09
N ILE A 105 -32.02 -24.04 -4.75
CA ILE A 105 -31.94 -24.04 -6.24
C ILE A 105 -32.19 -25.45 -6.79
N TYR A 106 -31.87 -26.50 -6.03
CA TYR A 106 -32.03 -27.88 -6.47
C TYR A 106 -33.50 -28.29 -6.63
N GLN A 107 -34.39 -27.77 -5.77
CA GLN A 107 -35.82 -28.10 -5.82
C GLN A 107 -36.55 -27.51 -7.03
N SER A 108 -36.05 -26.43 -7.64
CA SER A 108 -36.63 -25.90 -8.89
C SER A 108 -36.20 -26.71 -10.12
N CYS A 109 -35.01 -27.33 -10.10
CA CYS A 109 -34.50 -28.09 -11.23
C CYS A 109 -35.03 -29.53 -11.31
N GLN A 110 -35.53 -30.11 -10.22
CA GLN A 110 -36.15 -31.45 -10.25
C GLN A 110 -37.65 -31.44 -10.61
N ASN A 111 -38.26 -30.26 -10.68
CA ASN A 111 -39.67 -30.09 -11.04
C ASN A 111 -39.85 -29.48 -12.46
N SER A 112 -38.82 -29.56 -13.31
CA SER A 112 -38.83 -29.14 -14.72
C SER A 112 -38.83 -30.35 -15.66
#